data_AF-A0AAJ2W522-F1
#
_entry.id   AF-A0AAJ2W522-F1
#
_cell.length_a   1.000
_cell.length_b   1.000
_cell.length_c   1.000
_cell.angle_alpha   90.00
_cell.angle_beta   90.00
_cell.angle_gamma   90.00
#
_symmetry.space_group_name_H-M   'P 1'
#
loop_
_entity.id
_entity.type
_entity.pdbx_description
1 polymer ?
#
loop_
_entity_poly.entity_id
_entity_poly.type
_entity_poly.pdbx_seq_one_letter_code
_entity_poly.pdbx_strand_id
1 'polypeptide(L)'
;MSVGPSHPACFVFDGRLYVVPSGSDLSVSESARALRSRSAIELSGPTPPGGAAHWVVTGAVGGGVAFAVIAAAGGWHVTALLSLLLCFTMGALVGALLAAGTHSLVGAATGEGQAAPRASHAVEVPKDVASSAPDDSTGDELVLWSTLVSRYRRADATASGAEHLEAARDYETVARLLGLPPGRE
;
A
#
# COMPACT_ATOMS: atom_id res chain seq x y z
N MET A 1 17.16 16.56 25.66
CA MET A 1 18.03 16.07 24.59
C MET A 1 17.09 15.56 23.49
N SER A 2 17.59 14.93 22.44
CA SER A 2 16.77 14.41 21.33
C SER A 2 16.62 12.90 21.43
N VAL A 3 15.44 12.37 21.09
CA VAL A 3 15.23 10.93 21.00
C VAL A 3 16.11 10.32 19.91
N GLY A 4 16.90 9.32 20.29
CA GLY A 4 17.87 8.66 19.43
C GLY A 4 17.78 7.14 19.45
N PRO A 5 18.73 6.44 18.81
CA PRO A 5 18.76 4.97 18.75
C PRO A 5 18.92 4.28 20.12
N SER A 6 19.31 5.03 21.16
CA SER A 6 19.40 4.55 22.53
C SER A 6 18.04 4.38 23.22
N HIS A 7 16.96 4.89 22.62
CA HIS A 7 15.61 4.76 23.16
C HIS A 7 15.12 3.30 23.07
N PRO A 8 14.57 2.71 24.15
CA PRO A 8 14.28 1.28 24.23
C PRO A 8 13.24 0.78 23.22
N ALA A 9 12.39 1.68 22.70
CA ALA A 9 11.39 1.36 21.68
C ALA A 9 11.87 1.62 20.24
N CYS A 10 13.10 2.12 20.04
CA CYS A 10 13.57 2.60 18.75
C CYS A 10 14.71 1.75 18.17
N PHE A 11 14.85 1.77 16.85
CA PHE A 11 15.98 1.19 16.14
C PHE A 11 16.28 1.98 14.85
N VAL A 12 17.50 1.86 14.34
CA VAL A 12 17.90 2.49 13.07
C VAL A 12 17.95 1.45 11.97
N PHE A 13 17.36 1.77 10.83
CA PHE A 13 17.41 0.98 9.61
C PHE A 13 17.58 1.92 8.41
N ASP A 14 18.54 1.63 7.54
CA ASP A 14 18.85 2.45 6.36
C ASP A 14 19.04 3.96 6.65
N GLY A 15 19.73 4.28 7.75
CA GLY A 15 19.96 5.66 8.19
C GLY A 15 18.74 6.41 8.74
N ARG A 16 17.58 5.76 8.84
CA ARG A 16 16.33 6.31 9.38
C ARG A 16 16.01 5.70 10.74
N LEU A 17 15.38 6.50 11.60
CA LEU A 17 14.93 6.06 12.92
C LEU A 17 13.53 5.46 12.82
N TYR A 18 13.32 4.30 13.41
CA TYR A 18 12.03 3.64 13.50
C TYR A 18 11.67 3.41 14.97
N VAL A 19 10.39 3.54 15.29
CA VAL A 19 9.84 3.27 16.62
C VAL A 19 8.83 2.12 16.55
N VAL A 20 8.86 1.25 17.55
CA VAL A 20 7.93 0.14 17.71
C VAL A 20 6.90 0.49 18.79
N PRO A 21 5.58 0.43 18.49
CA PRO A 21 4.54 0.71 19.48
C PRO A 21 4.54 -0.32 20.61
N SER A 22 4.16 0.11 21.80
CA SER A 22 4.22 -0.71 23.02
C SER A 22 3.32 -1.94 22.97
N GLY A 23 2.20 -1.86 22.24
CA GLY A 23 1.25 -2.95 22.04
C GLY A 23 1.62 -3.94 20.93
N SER A 24 2.82 -3.86 20.36
CA SER A 24 3.24 -4.81 19.34
C SER A 24 3.71 -6.13 19.96
N ASP A 25 3.27 -7.26 19.38
CA ASP A 25 3.71 -8.60 19.78
C ASP A 25 5.20 -8.87 19.47
N LEU A 26 5.88 -7.93 18.81
CA LEU A 26 7.25 -8.08 18.32
C LEU A 26 8.21 -7.22 19.13
N SER A 27 9.34 -7.79 19.54
CA SER A 27 10.44 -7.00 20.07
C SER A 27 11.01 -6.05 19.01
N VAL A 28 11.74 -5.01 19.47
CA VAL A 28 12.49 -4.11 18.59
C VAL A 28 13.42 -4.87 17.64
N SER A 29 14.09 -5.91 18.15
CA SER A 29 15.01 -6.73 17.35
C SER A 29 14.30 -7.56 16.28
N GLU A 30 13.10 -8.07 16.58
CA GLU A 30 12.27 -8.83 15.63
C GLU A 30 11.65 -7.91 14.59
N SER A 31 11.20 -6.71 14.99
CA SER A 31 10.72 -5.67 14.08
C SER A 31 11.82 -5.22 13.12
N ALA A 32 13.04 -4.99 13.61
CA ALA A 32 14.20 -4.66 12.77
C ALA A 32 14.58 -5.81 11.81
N ARG A 33 14.50 -7.06 12.27
CA ARG A 33 14.75 -8.24 11.42
C ARG A 33 13.68 -8.38 10.34
N ALA A 34 12.41 -8.18 10.69
CA ALA A 34 11.28 -8.24 9.76
C ALA A 34 11.40 -7.18 8.66
N LEU A 35 11.78 -5.94 9.03
CA LEU A 35 11.99 -4.85 8.08
C LEU A 35 13.15 -5.15 7.11
N ARG A 36 14.28 -5.67 7.62
CA ARG A 36 15.39 -6.13 6.78
C ARG A 36 14.96 -7.22 5.80
N SER A 37 14.24 -8.24 6.27
CA SER A 37 13.77 -9.31 5.39
C SER A 37 12.85 -8.82 4.29
N ARG A 38 11.98 -7.83 4.58
CA ARG A 38 11.11 -7.20 3.57
C ARG A 38 11.90 -6.43 2.53
N SER A 39 12.85 -5.59 2.95
CA SER A 39 13.69 -4.84 2.01
C SER A 39 14.46 -5.77 1.06
N ALA A 40 14.95 -6.91 1.55
CA ALA A 40 15.62 -7.90 0.73
C ALA A 40 14.68 -8.56 -0.31
N ILE A 41 13.40 -8.72 0.04
CA ILE A 41 12.36 -9.23 -0.86
C ILE A 41 11.96 -8.18 -1.90
N GLU A 42 11.88 -6.90 -1.55
CA GLU A 42 11.57 -5.83 -2.52
C GLU A 42 12.70 -5.59 -3.52
N LEU A 43 13.96 -5.64 -3.07
CA LEU A 43 15.13 -5.58 -3.96
C LEU A 43 15.25 -6.81 -4.85
N SER A 44 14.76 -7.96 -4.39
CA SER A 44 14.59 -9.16 -5.20
C SER A 44 13.24 -9.06 -5.92
N GLY A 45 13.14 -8.15 -6.89
CA GLY A 45 11.88 -7.73 -7.52
C GLY A 45 10.85 -8.84 -7.76
N PRO A 46 9.55 -8.52 -7.71
CA PRO A 46 8.49 -9.51 -7.71
C PRO A 46 8.61 -10.39 -8.95
N THR A 47 8.97 -11.65 -8.75
CA THR A 47 8.55 -12.69 -9.68
C THR A 47 7.06 -12.85 -9.38
N PRO A 48 6.12 -12.37 -10.22
CA PRO A 48 4.71 -12.46 -9.88
C PRO A 48 4.39 -13.94 -9.65
N PRO A 49 3.85 -14.32 -8.48
CA PRO A 49 3.38 -15.68 -8.27
C PRO A 49 2.31 -15.93 -9.35
N GLY A 50 2.31 -17.10 -9.98
CA GLY A 50 1.56 -17.45 -11.19
C GLY A 50 0.02 -17.34 -11.13
N GLY A 51 -0.57 -16.61 -10.18
CA GLY A 51 -1.99 -16.33 -10.05
C GLY A 51 -2.53 -15.30 -11.06
N ALA A 52 -1.80 -14.21 -11.35
CA ALA A 52 -2.26 -13.21 -12.32
C ALA A 52 -2.38 -13.79 -13.73
N ALA A 53 -1.46 -14.67 -14.11
CA ALA A 53 -1.50 -15.39 -15.38
C ALA A 53 -2.73 -16.31 -15.48
N HIS A 54 -3.10 -16.98 -14.38
CA HIS A 54 -4.28 -17.85 -14.35
C HIS A 54 -5.58 -17.09 -14.65
N TRP A 55 -5.81 -15.93 -14.01
CA TRP A 55 -7.02 -15.11 -14.22
C TRP A 55 -7.16 -14.58 -15.64
N VAL A 56 -6.05 -14.13 -16.22
CA VAL A 56 -6.02 -13.64 -17.61
C VAL A 56 -6.34 -14.79 -18.57
N VAL A 57 -5.80 -15.99 -18.32
CA VAL A 57 -6.07 -17.18 -19.13
C VAL A 57 -7.52 -17.64 -19.01
N THR A 58 -8.09 -17.71 -17.81
CA THR A 58 -9.52 -18.08 -17.63
C THR A 58 -10.45 -17.03 -18.23
N GLY A 59 -10.15 -15.74 -18.08
CA GLY A 59 -10.87 -14.65 -18.74
C GLY A 59 -10.84 -14.77 -20.26
N ALA A 60 -9.67 -15.03 -20.84
CA ALA A 60 -9.50 -15.20 -22.28
C ALA A 60 -10.29 -16.39 -22.82
N VAL A 61 -10.18 -17.56 -22.19
CA VAL A 61 -10.89 -18.76 -22.63
C VAL A 61 -12.40 -18.57 -22.50
N GLY A 62 -12.87 -18.04 -21.37
CA GLY A 62 -14.29 -17.78 -21.13
C GLY A 62 -14.90 -16.79 -22.13
N GLY A 63 -14.23 -15.65 -22.34
CA GLY A 63 -14.68 -14.62 -23.28
C GLY A 63 -14.69 -15.10 -24.74
N GLY A 64 -13.65 -15.84 -25.15
CA GLY A 64 -13.57 -16.39 -26.50
C GLY A 64 -14.67 -17.42 -26.78
N VAL A 65 -14.89 -18.37 -25.87
CA VAL A 65 -15.95 -19.38 -26.00
C VAL A 65 -17.33 -18.73 -26.01
N ALA A 66 -17.61 -17.81 -25.08
CA ALA A 66 -18.91 -17.14 -25.02
C ALA A 66 -19.23 -16.36 -26.31
N PHE A 67 -18.26 -15.59 -26.82
CA PHE A 67 -18.46 -14.79 -28.03
C PHE A 67 -18.60 -15.67 -29.28
N ALA A 68 -17.84 -16.76 -29.39
CA ALA A 68 -17.96 -17.73 -30.47
C ALA A 68 -19.31 -18.47 -30.45
N VAL A 69 -19.82 -18.84 -29.26
CA VAL A 69 -21.14 -19.47 -29.11
C VAL A 69 -22.26 -18.50 -29.49
N ILE A 70 -22.18 -17.23 -29.06
CA ILE A 70 -23.16 -16.21 -29.45
C ILE A 70 -23.11 -15.94 -30.96
N ALA A 71 -21.93 -15.93 -31.58
CA ALA A 71 -21.80 -15.74 -33.02
C ALA A 71 -22.33 -16.93 -33.84
N ALA A 72 -22.13 -18.16 -33.37
CA ALA A 72 -22.54 -19.39 -34.04
C ALA A 72 -24.02 -19.74 -33.81
N ALA A 73 -24.49 -19.63 -32.57
CA ALA A 73 -25.82 -20.08 -32.14
C ALA A 73 -26.79 -18.92 -31.86
N GLY A 74 -26.31 -17.68 -31.76
CA GLY A 74 -27.16 -16.50 -31.74
C GLY A 74 -27.65 -16.13 -33.14
N GLY A 75 -28.45 -15.06 -33.22
CA GLY A 75 -29.07 -14.61 -34.47
C GLY A 75 -28.11 -14.23 -35.60
N TRP A 76 -26.79 -14.25 -35.38
CA TRP A 76 -25.77 -13.80 -36.34
C TRP A 76 -25.35 -14.89 -37.33
N HIS A 77 -25.67 -16.17 -37.08
CA HIS A 77 -25.49 -17.30 -38.00
C HIS A 77 -24.12 -17.34 -38.71
N VAL A 78 -23.05 -17.01 -37.99
CA VAL A 78 -21.70 -16.98 -38.56
C VAL A 78 -21.19 -18.42 -38.65
N THR A 79 -21.24 -19.01 -39.84
CA THR A 79 -20.83 -20.41 -40.08
C THR A 79 -19.41 -20.53 -40.65
N ALA A 80 -18.84 -19.43 -41.13
CA ALA A 80 -17.49 -19.41 -41.68
C ALA A 80 -16.44 -19.59 -40.56
N LEU A 81 -15.59 -20.60 -40.71
CA LEU A 81 -14.59 -20.99 -39.71
C LEU A 81 -13.61 -19.85 -39.37
N LEU A 82 -13.24 -19.05 -40.37
CA LEU A 82 -12.39 -17.87 -40.20
C LEU A 82 -13.08 -16.78 -39.35
N SER A 83 -14.38 -16.58 -39.56
CA SER A 83 -15.16 -15.60 -38.82
C SER A 83 -15.39 -16.04 -37.36
N LEU A 84 -15.58 -17.35 -37.12
CA LEU A 84 -15.65 -17.90 -35.76
C LEU A 84 -14.31 -17.77 -35.02
N LEU A 85 -13.19 -18.00 -35.71
CA LEU A 85 -11.86 -17.78 -35.14
C LEU A 85 -11.67 -16.30 -34.76
N LEU A 86 -12.06 -15.38 -35.64
CA LEU A 86 -11.98 -13.94 -35.38
C LEU A 86 -12.84 -13.55 -34.17
N CYS A 87 -14.10 -14.00 -34.13
CA CYS A 87 -14.99 -13.82 -32.99
C CYS A 87 -14.37 -14.36 -31.69
N PHE A 88 -13.80 -15.56 -31.71
CA PHE A 88 -13.12 -16.14 -30.56
C PHE A 88 -11.95 -15.27 -30.09
N THR A 89 -11.08 -14.83 -30.99
CA THR A 89 -9.92 -14.00 -30.63
C THR A 89 -10.32 -12.65 -30.04
N MET A 90 -11.37 -12.02 -30.57
CA MET A 90 -11.91 -10.77 -30.05
C MET A 90 -12.54 -10.96 -28.67
N GLY A 91 -13.36 -12.01 -28.50
CA GLY A 91 -13.92 -12.37 -27.19
C GLY A 91 -12.85 -12.70 -26.16
N ALA A 92 -11.79 -13.39 -26.57
CA ALA A 92 -10.67 -13.74 -25.69
C ALA A 92 -9.88 -12.51 -25.23
N LEU A 93 -9.63 -11.54 -26.13
CA LEU A 93 -8.98 -10.29 -25.78
C LEU A 93 -9.83 -9.49 -24.77
N VAL A 94 -11.13 -9.34 -25.02
CA VAL A 94 -12.04 -8.63 -24.12
C VAL A 94 -12.13 -9.33 -22.76
N GLY A 95 -12.25 -10.66 -22.75
CA GLY A 95 -12.28 -11.45 -21.52
C GLY A 95 -10.99 -11.36 -20.70
N ALA A 96 -9.83 -11.36 -21.36
CA ALA A 96 -8.53 -11.15 -20.72
C ALA A 96 -8.41 -9.76 -20.07
N LEU A 97 -8.82 -8.71 -20.79
CA LEU A 97 -8.78 -7.33 -20.29
C LEU A 97 -9.75 -7.13 -19.12
N LEU A 98 -10.95 -7.70 -19.19
CA LEU A 98 -11.91 -7.66 -18.09
C LEU A 98 -11.39 -8.40 -16.86
N ALA A 99 -10.80 -9.58 -17.03
CA ALA A 99 -10.22 -10.35 -15.92
C ALA A 99 -9.01 -9.64 -15.29
N ALA A 100 -8.17 -8.98 -16.11
CA ALA A 100 -7.08 -8.16 -15.61
C ALA A 100 -7.59 -6.95 -14.82
N GLY A 101 -8.62 -6.26 -15.35
CA GLY A 101 -9.26 -5.13 -14.69
C GLY A 101 -9.94 -5.52 -13.38
N THR A 102 -10.72 -6.60 -13.36
CA THR A 102 -11.36 -7.08 -12.13
C THR A 102 -10.34 -7.56 -11.10
N HIS A 103 -9.26 -8.23 -11.52
CA HIS A 103 -8.16 -8.57 -10.61
C HIS A 103 -7.51 -7.31 -10.01
N SER A 104 -7.30 -6.24 -10.78
CA SER A 104 -6.76 -4.99 -10.24
C SER A 104 -7.73 -4.31 -9.26
N LEU A 105 -9.04 -4.38 -9.51
CA LEU A 105 -10.05 -3.79 -8.63
C LEU A 105 -10.24 -4.61 -7.35
N VAL A 106 -10.23 -5.94 -7.43
CA VAL A 106 -10.29 -6.82 -6.26
C VAL A 106 -8.98 -6.75 -5.47
N GLY A 107 -7.83 -6.67 -6.14
CA GLY A 107 -6.53 -6.43 -5.50
C GLY A 107 -6.45 -5.06 -4.80
N ALA A 108 -7.03 -4.02 -5.40
CA ALA A 108 -7.12 -2.69 -4.79
C ALA A 108 -8.14 -2.64 -3.64
N ALA A 109 -9.31 -3.27 -3.80
CA ALA A 109 -10.35 -3.33 -2.77
C ALA A 109 -9.95 -4.21 -1.56
N THR A 110 -9.13 -5.25 -1.78
CA THR A 110 -8.50 -6.01 -0.69
C THR A 110 -7.30 -5.26 -0.08
N GLY A 111 -6.74 -4.27 -0.77
CA GLY A 111 -5.70 -3.37 -0.23
C GLY A 111 -6.20 -2.40 0.84
N GLU A 112 -7.50 -2.09 0.88
CA GLU A 112 -8.09 -1.19 1.88
C GLU A 112 -8.79 -1.91 3.06
N GLY A 113 -9.03 -3.22 2.96
CA GLY A 113 -9.79 -3.99 3.97
C GLY A 113 -9.13 -5.26 4.49
N GLN A 114 -8.07 -5.75 3.84
CA GLN A 114 -7.32 -6.88 4.36
C GLN A 114 -6.28 -6.32 5.32
N ALA A 115 -6.56 -6.43 6.62
CA ALA A 115 -5.55 -6.30 7.66
C ALA A 115 -4.33 -7.13 7.21
N ALA A 116 -3.30 -6.43 6.73
CA ALA A 116 -2.04 -7.06 6.42
C ALA A 116 -1.66 -7.92 7.64
N PRO A 117 -1.17 -9.16 7.45
CA PRO A 117 -0.68 -9.94 8.58
C PRO A 117 0.23 -9.01 9.39
N ARG A 118 -0.04 -8.89 10.71
CA ARG A 118 0.56 -7.95 11.69
C ARG A 118 2.09 -7.90 11.62
N ALA A 119 2.62 -7.34 10.55
CA ALA A 119 4.01 -7.49 10.16
C ALA A 119 4.61 -6.09 10.13
N SER A 120 5.38 -5.86 11.19
CA SER A 120 6.18 -4.69 11.53
C SER A 120 5.38 -3.38 11.55
N HIS A 121 4.68 -3.13 12.67
CA HIS A 121 4.16 -1.81 13.06
C HIS A 121 5.27 -0.79 13.40
N ALA A 122 6.47 -0.94 12.84
CA ALA A 122 7.54 0.00 13.04
C ALA A 122 7.24 1.26 12.22
N VAL A 123 7.09 2.40 12.90
CA VAL A 123 6.79 3.69 12.27
C VAL A 123 8.10 4.46 12.11
N GLU A 124 8.36 4.99 10.90
CA GLU A 124 9.49 5.88 10.68
C GLU A 124 9.26 7.17 11.50
N VAL A 125 10.24 7.53 12.31
CA VAL A 125 10.25 8.77 13.09
C VAL A 125 10.91 9.87 12.25
N PRO A 126 10.17 10.90 11.81
CA PRO A 126 10.77 12.02 11.10
C PRO A 126 11.90 12.65 11.91
N LYS A 127 12.98 13.05 11.23
CA LYS A 127 14.18 13.59 11.88
C LYS A 127 13.88 14.80 12.78
N ASP A 128 12.95 15.65 12.37
CA ASP A 128 12.48 16.81 13.13
C ASP A 128 11.69 16.41 14.39
N VAL A 129 10.85 15.37 14.30
CA VAL A 129 10.18 14.78 15.47
C VAL A 129 11.21 14.18 16.42
N ALA A 130 12.17 13.41 15.91
CA ALA A 130 13.23 12.82 16.73
C ALA A 130 14.09 13.89 17.43
N SER A 131 14.41 15.00 16.76
CA SER A 131 15.20 16.09 17.34
C SER A 131 14.46 16.92 18.38
N SER A 132 13.12 17.00 18.27
CA SER A 132 12.27 17.84 19.12
C SER A 132 11.56 17.08 20.23
N ALA A 133 11.44 15.76 20.14
CA ALA A 133 10.77 14.93 21.14
C ALA A 133 11.53 14.96 22.47
N PRO A 134 10.82 15.08 23.62
CA PRO A 134 11.40 14.89 24.95
C PRO A 134 12.07 13.52 25.11
N ASP A 135 13.11 13.44 25.95
CA ASP A 135 13.88 12.19 26.14
C ASP A 135 13.08 11.09 26.85
N ASP A 136 12.03 11.46 27.58
CA ASP A 136 11.11 10.58 28.30
C ASP A 136 9.87 10.21 27.48
N SER A 137 9.81 10.62 26.21
CA SER A 137 8.71 10.27 25.31
C SER A 137 8.59 8.76 25.16
N THR A 138 7.40 8.23 25.36
CA THR A 138 7.10 6.82 25.16
C THR A 138 7.14 6.46 23.67
N GLY A 139 7.27 5.17 23.38
CA GLY A 139 7.19 4.67 22.00
C GLY A 139 5.87 5.03 21.32
N ASP A 140 4.76 5.05 22.07
CA ASP A 140 3.44 5.35 21.52
C ASP A 140 3.26 6.84 21.21
N GLU A 141 3.81 7.74 22.04
CA GLU A 141 3.84 9.18 21.76
C GLU A 141 4.64 9.47 20.48
N LEU A 142 5.80 8.82 20.34
CA LEU A 142 6.61 8.93 19.12
C LEU A 142 5.87 8.41 17.89
N VAL A 143 5.16 7.28 18.01
CA VAL A 143 4.30 6.74 16.95
C VAL A 143 3.20 7.74 16.58
N LEU A 144 2.51 8.30 17.59
CA LEU A 144 1.43 9.25 17.40
C LEU A 144 1.92 10.50 16.65
N TRP A 145 2.95 11.17 17.17
CA TRP A 145 3.50 12.39 16.56
C TRP A 145 4.03 12.13 15.15
N SER A 146 4.77 11.03 14.96
CA SER A 146 5.30 10.64 13.64
C SER A 146 4.19 10.38 12.63
N THR A 147 3.09 9.75 13.06
CA THR A 147 1.93 9.47 12.21
C THR A 147 1.23 10.76 11.80
N LEU A 148 0.98 11.68 12.74
CA LEU A 148 0.32 12.96 12.44
C LEU A 148 1.16 13.85 11.52
N VAL A 149 2.47 13.95 11.78
CA VAL A 149 3.40 14.70 10.90
C VAL A 149 3.45 14.08 9.49
N SER A 150 3.50 12.75 9.40
CA SER A 150 3.52 12.07 8.10
C SER A 150 2.21 12.18 7.34
N ARG A 151 1.07 12.17 8.05
CA ARG A 151 -0.27 12.41 7.48
C ARG A 151 -0.36 13.80 6.89
N TYR A 152 0.05 14.82 7.65
CA TYR A 152 0.07 16.20 7.16
C TYR A 152 0.95 16.37 5.92
N ARG A 153 2.19 15.87 5.93
CA ARG A 153 3.08 15.96 4.76
C ARG A 153 2.52 15.27 3.52
N ARG A 154 1.82 14.15 3.69
CA ARG A 154 1.14 13.48 2.58
C ARG A 154 -0.02 14.32 2.04
N ALA A 155 -0.85 14.87 2.92
CA ALA A 155 -1.97 15.73 2.54
C ALA A 155 -1.52 17.08 1.95
N ASP A 156 -0.39 17.63 2.40
CA ASP A 156 0.24 18.83 1.84
C ASP A 156 0.76 18.57 0.42
N ALA A 157 1.37 17.41 0.19
CA ALA A 157 1.88 17.03 -1.13
C ALA A 157 0.76 16.80 -2.18
N THR A 158 -0.44 16.40 -1.75
CA THR A 158 -1.59 16.17 -2.65
C THR A 158 -2.53 17.38 -2.76
N ALA A 159 -2.34 18.40 -1.90
CA ALA A 159 -2.91 19.74 -1.96
C ALA A 159 -4.41 19.82 -2.36
N SER A 160 -5.29 19.00 -1.78
CA SER A 160 -6.74 19.20 -1.98
C SER A 160 -7.63 18.67 -0.84
N GLY A 161 -8.67 19.44 -0.54
CA GLY A 161 -9.86 18.97 0.17
C GLY A 161 -9.84 19.06 1.70
N ALA A 162 -10.92 18.55 2.29
CA ALA A 162 -11.16 18.55 3.74
C ALA A 162 -10.10 17.75 4.53
N GLU A 163 -9.50 16.74 3.91
CA GLU A 163 -8.45 15.92 4.51
C GLU A 163 -7.18 16.73 4.85
N HIS A 164 -6.82 17.69 3.99
CA HIS A 164 -5.69 18.59 4.25
C HIS A 164 -5.97 19.49 5.47
N LEU A 165 -7.18 20.06 5.57
CA LEU A 165 -7.55 20.92 6.70
C LEU A 165 -7.59 20.15 8.02
N GLU A 166 -8.09 18.92 8.00
CA GLU A 166 -8.08 18.05 9.18
C GLU A 166 -6.64 17.69 9.59
N ALA A 167 -5.82 17.26 8.63
CA ALA A 167 -4.42 16.92 8.89
C ALA A 167 -3.60 18.14 9.35
N ALA A 168 -3.91 19.35 8.86
CA ALA A 168 -3.28 20.59 9.29
C ALA A 168 -3.62 20.92 10.76
N ARG A 169 -4.88 20.73 11.18
CA ARG A 169 -5.30 20.92 12.58
C ARG A 169 -4.60 19.93 13.52
N ASP A 170 -4.53 18.67 13.13
CA ASP A 170 -3.83 17.64 13.90
C ASP A 170 -2.33 17.97 14.01
N TYR A 171 -1.72 18.39 12.89
CA TYR A 171 -0.32 18.81 12.84
C TYR A 171 -0.05 20.02 13.71
N GLU A 172 -0.92 21.04 13.74
CA GLU A 172 -0.73 22.24 14.53
C GLU A 172 -0.56 21.91 16.04
N THR A 173 -1.34 20.95 16.53
CA THR A 173 -1.26 20.48 17.91
C THR A 173 0.12 19.88 18.21
N VAL A 174 0.61 19.01 17.32
CA VAL A 174 1.93 18.38 17.45
C VAL A 174 3.06 19.40 17.26
N ALA A 175 2.93 20.29 16.29
CA ALA A 175 3.93 21.30 15.99
C ALA A 175 4.12 22.26 17.15
N ARG A 176 3.03 22.66 17.83
CA ARG A 176 3.09 23.48 19.04
C ARG A 176 3.75 22.75 20.20
N LEU A 177 3.45 21.46 20.37
CA LEU A 177 4.04 20.63 21.44
C LEU A 177 5.56 20.45 21.25
N LEU A 178 5.98 20.18 20.01
CA LEU A 178 7.36 19.85 19.66
C LEU A 178 8.17 21.06 19.17
N GLY A 179 7.58 22.26 19.13
CA GLY A 179 8.24 23.46 18.59
C GLY A 179 8.64 23.33 17.10
N LEU A 180 7.87 22.58 16.31
CA LEU A 180 8.07 22.44 14.87
C LEU A 180 7.54 23.68 14.13
N PRO A 181 8.04 23.98 12.91
CA PRO A 181 7.50 25.08 12.12
C PRO A 181 5.98 24.89 11.89
N PRO A 182 5.19 25.98 11.87
CA PRO A 182 3.77 25.88 11.55
C PRO A 182 3.57 25.33 10.13
N GLY A 183 2.44 24.67 9.92
CA GLY A 183 2.05 24.20 8.60
C GLY A 183 1.89 25.38 7.64
N ARG A 184 2.13 25.16 6.34
CA ARG A 184 1.76 26.15 5.33
C ARG A 184 0.24 26.21 5.26
N GLU A 185 -0.31 27.40 5.48
CA GLU A 185 -1.73 27.73 5.24
C GLU A 185 -1.99 28.03 3.76
#